data_AF-A0A1V3BVN3-F1
#
_entry.id   AF-A0A1V3BVN3-F1
#
_cell.length_a   1.000
_cell.length_b   1.000
_cell.length_c   1.000
_cell.angle_alpha   90.00
_cell.angle_beta   90.00
_cell.angle_gamma   90.00
#
_symmetry.space_group_name_H-M   'P 1'
#
loop_
_entity.id
_entity.type
_entity.pdbx_description
1 polymer ?
#
loop_
_entity_poly.entity_id
_entity_poly.type
_entity_poly.pdbx_seq_one_letter_code
_entity_poly.pdbx_strand_id
1 'polypeptide(L)'
;MLGWSGVAVLVGALALTAPRVFGFSEYAASGQNLSFLVGATLLMAVAVLSFVSLTATRDPADVSAHASLVGVLGRAAIALAGLVLVWATFPTRHLVLAVDNERYRMFPEAVTGLWVGVGLVALGMALVLCLAAVLSLHRWKRVLAGLAAGALAVVLVWTLVPMAVTRFLLVEHAVVEAAGESAPVPATVSRVGWTWQPEHSVVGVERGPRGPLVRYADGFVALDGATGKELWTYRLPYGRHVGTGVFAGQDRYAYLSHVAAAQPEPETRTMVVLDTATGEIVHDAPMPPVVPEGKEDPAAVLYLTPNVRVVRVREEEGERVAGHATDSTERLWEFALDTPEGYLCLWGNEGGVRGYGDRVLVARLCLEDPEVEYNLSAALVDMDVPEGAVESVIALDATTGEQVWRHDWTPEDLRLHYPPGVRTSGGASVGAPVAVTRGGTFALSDGEPVQPLPPTPERADDRTLALSTEGAVVLRDQGDEEPALLLRTDASGEVVQRTRIERNLQLWWGMGEAAVLDGQVAMPYIAYDGDHRLREFAVLPLDGAEAEGAWTRIGLGEGPVPESAEARLGDDGHSALPVPGAVVSYLGGTDGPWLDPLHGLVP
;
A
#
# COMPACT_ATOMS: atom_id res chain seq x y z
N MET A 1 -6.71 34.33 -41.34
CA MET A 1 -5.97 34.10 -40.08
C MET A 1 -6.30 32.72 -39.54
N LEU A 2 -7.55 32.43 -39.17
CA LEU A 2 -7.96 31.13 -38.59
C LEU A 2 -7.56 29.88 -39.40
N GLY A 3 -7.66 29.90 -40.75
CA GLY A 3 -7.27 28.74 -41.56
C GLY A 3 -5.76 28.45 -41.52
N TRP A 4 -4.93 29.50 -41.52
CA TRP A 4 -3.48 29.38 -41.35
C TRP A 4 -3.11 28.98 -39.91
N SER A 5 -3.91 29.38 -38.91
CA SER A 5 -3.80 28.86 -37.55
C SER A 5 -4.08 27.36 -37.49
N GLY A 6 -5.10 26.87 -38.20
CA GLY A 6 -5.38 25.43 -38.31
C GLY A 6 -4.23 24.63 -38.91
N VAL A 7 -3.56 25.16 -39.95
CA VAL A 7 -2.37 24.54 -40.55
C VAL A 7 -1.22 24.48 -39.54
N ALA A 8 -0.93 25.58 -38.83
CA ALA A 8 0.10 25.60 -37.79
C ALA A 8 -0.21 24.62 -36.64
N VAL A 9 -1.48 24.55 -36.22
CA VAL A 9 -1.93 23.60 -35.20
C VAL A 9 -1.70 22.16 -35.65
N LEU A 10 -2.11 21.83 -36.88
CA LEU A 10 -1.98 20.50 -37.45
C LEU A 10 -0.52 20.07 -37.59
N VAL A 11 0.34 20.93 -38.14
CA VAL A 11 1.78 20.66 -38.32
C VAL A 11 2.49 20.55 -36.98
N GLY A 12 2.23 21.47 -36.05
CA GLY A 12 2.80 21.44 -34.71
C GLY A 12 2.39 20.19 -33.93
N ALA A 13 1.11 19.83 -33.98
CA ALA A 13 0.60 18.62 -33.33
C ALA A 13 1.20 17.35 -33.93
N LEU A 14 1.31 17.26 -35.26
CA LEU A 14 1.97 16.12 -35.92
C LEU A 14 3.44 15.97 -35.50
N ALA A 15 4.19 17.08 -35.47
CA ALA A 15 5.60 17.08 -35.06
C ALA A 15 5.79 16.61 -33.61
N LEU A 16 4.88 16.97 -32.71
CA LEU A 16 4.92 16.59 -31.30
C LEU A 16 4.41 15.16 -31.05
N THR A 17 3.43 14.71 -31.84
CA THR A 17 2.78 13.40 -31.65
C THR A 17 3.60 12.28 -32.30
N ALA A 18 4.15 12.48 -33.49
CA ALA A 18 4.82 11.43 -34.26
C ALA A 18 5.95 10.70 -33.51
N PRO A 19 6.88 11.39 -32.80
CA PRO A 19 7.94 10.71 -32.05
C PRO A 19 7.38 9.76 -30.97
N ARG A 20 6.29 10.16 -30.32
CA ARG A 20 5.65 9.36 -29.28
C ARG A 20 5.01 8.11 -29.85
N VAL A 21 4.44 8.17 -31.06
CA VAL A 21 3.79 7.02 -31.71
C VAL A 21 4.79 5.95 -32.11
N PHE A 22 5.94 6.36 -32.64
CA PHE A 22 7.00 5.42 -33.02
C PHE A 22 7.63 4.75 -31.78
N GLY A 23 7.78 5.47 -30.67
CA GLY A 23 8.19 4.85 -29.40
C GLY A 23 7.09 4.02 -28.75
N PHE A 24 5.82 4.37 -28.94
CA PHE A 24 4.69 3.72 -28.26
C PHE A 24 4.57 2.23 -28.56
N SER A 25 4.90 1.78 -29.77
CA SER A 25 4.85 0.34 -30.11
C SER A 25 5.85 -0.50 -29.35
N GLU A 26 6.93 0.08 -28.84
CA GLU A 26 7.92 -0.63 -28.01
C GLU A 26 7.42 -0.82 -26.57
N TYR A 27 6.50 0.04 -26.11
CA TYR A 27 5.96 0.02 -24.74
C TYR A 27 4.52 -0.49 -24.62
N ALA A 28 3.79 -0.61 -25.73
CA ALA A 28 2.41 -1.07 -25.72
C ALA A 28 2.33 -2.59 -25.49
N ALA A 29 1.51 -3.01 -24.54
CA ALA A 29 1.23 -4.41 -24.25
C ALA A 29 0.71 -5.17 -25.49
N SER A 30 1.12 -6.43 -25.64
CA SER A 30 0.59 -7.34 -26.66
C SER A 30 -0.93 -7.53 -26.47
N GLY A 31 -1.74 -6.85 -27.29
CA GLY A 31 -3.20 -6.99 -27.29
C GLY A 31 -3.99 -5.69 -27.40
N GLN A 32 -3.38 -4.53 -27.12
CA GLN A 32 -4.03 -3.22 -27.32
C GLN A 32 -3.35 -2.48 -28.48
N ASN A 33 -3.83 -2.72 -29.70
CA ASN A 33 -3.33 -2.06 -30.93
C ASN A 33 -3.83 -0.59 -31.04
N LEU A 34 -3.51 0.24 -30.06
CA LEU A 34 -3.70 1.70 -30.13
C LEU A 34 -2.90 2.32 -31.28
N SER A 35 -1.82 1.65 -31.73
CA SER A 35 -1.03 2.02 -32.90
C SER A 35 -1.86 2.16 -34.18
N PHE A 36 -2.92 1.34 -34.36
CA PHE A 36 -3.79 1.42 -35.52
C PHE A 36 -4.63 2.70 -35.53
N LEU A 37 -5.24 3.05 -34.39
CA LEU A 37 -6.06 4.25 -34.26
C LEU A 37 -5.21 5.52 -34.43
N VAL A 38 -4.02 5.54 -33.86
CA VAL A 38 -3.12 6.67 -34.03
C VAL A 38 -2.57 6.73 -35.46
N GLY A 39 -2.20 5.60 -36.06
CA GLY A 39 -1.78 5.54 -37.45
C GLY A 39 -2.87 6.05 -38.41
N ALA A 40 -4.13 5.68 -38.17
CA ALA A 40 -5.27 6.14 -38.96
C ALA A 40 -5.49 7.66 -38.84
N THR A 41 -5.38 8.23 -37.64
CA THR A 41 -5.51 9.69 -37.44
C THR A 41 -4.37 10.47 -38.10
N LEU A 42 -3.13 9.96 -38.05
CA LEU A 42 -1.99 10.55 -38.76
C LEU A 42 -2.17 10.50 -40.29
N LEU A 43 -2.62 9.37 -40.84
CA LEU A 43 -2.89 9.23 -42.27
C LEU A 43 -3.98 10.20 -42.74
N MET A 44 -5.05 10.35 -41.96
CA MET A 44 -6.11 11.33 -42.24
C MET A 44 -5.58 12.76 -42.24
N ALA A 45 -4.70 13.12 -41.30
CA ALA A 45 -4.08 14.44 -41.25
C ALA A 45 -3.24 14.74 -42.50
N VAL A 46 -2.44 13.77 -42.96
CA VAL A 46 -1.66 13.89 -44.21
C VAL A 46 -2.57 14.03 -45.42
N ALA A 47 -3.67 13.27 -45.48
CA ALA A 47 -4.64 13.37 -46.56
C ALA A 47 -5.30 14.75 -46.62
N VAL A 48 -5.69 15.31 -45.47
CA VAL A 48 -6.28 16.66 -45.36
C VAL A 48 -5.27 17.72 -45.80
N LEU A 49 -4.02 17.65 -45.35
CA LEU A 49 -2.95 18.58 -45.76
C LEU A 49 -2.68 18.51 -47.28
N SER A 50 -2.63 17.31 -47.83
CA SER A 50 -2.43 17.09 -49.27
C SER A 50 -3.58 17.68 -50.09
N PHE A 51 -4.82 17.45 -49.64
CA PHE A 51 -6.02 18.03 -50.27
C PHE A 51 -6.01 19.57 -50.24
N VAL A 52 -5.61 20.17 -49.12
CA VAL A 52 -5.52 21.62 -48.96
C VAL A 52 -4.41 22.20 -49.83
N SER A 53 -3.27 21.54 -49.92
CA SER A 53 -2.16 21.95 -50.79
C SER A 53 -2.58 21.93 -52.28
N LEU A 54 -3.26 20.86 -52.71
CA LEU A 54 -3.77 20.73 -54.07
C LEU A 54 -4.89 21.73 -54.41
N THR A 55 -5.65 22.18 -53.42
CA THR A 55 -6.72 23.18 -53.63
C THR A 55 -6.19 24.61 -53.53
N ALA A 56 -5.13 24.86 -52.76
CA ALA A 56 -4.48 26.16 -52.63
C ALA A 56 -3.75 26.62 -53.91
N THR A 57 -3.41 25.70 -54.82
CA THR A 57 -2.80 26.00 -56.12
C THR A 57 -3.82 26.34 -57.21
N ARG A 58 -5.12 26.13 -56.96
CA ARG A 58 -6.19 26.50 -57.90
C ARG A 58 -6.51 27.98 -57.81
N ASP A 59 -6.87 28.57 -58.95
CA ASP A 59 -7.24 29.99 -59.03
C ASP A 59 -8.47 30.25 -58.13
N PRO A 60 -8.39 31.18 -57.15
CA PRO A 60 -9.51 31.47 -56.25
C PRO A 60 -10.79 31.90 -56.98
N ALA A 61 -10.67 32.43 -58.20
CA ALA A 61 -11.83 32.77 -59.03
C ALA A 61 -12.69 31.53 -59.36
N ASP A 62 -12.06 30.43 -59.80
CA ASP A 62 -12.76 29.19 -60.17
C ASP A 62 -13.37 28.46 -58.96
N VAL A 63 -12.71 28.54 -57.82
CA VAL A 63 -13.16 27.87 -56.58
C VAL A 63 -14.37 28.58 -55.98
N SER A 64 -14.42 29.92 -56.05
CA SER A 64 -15.55 30.70 -55.54
C SER A 64 -16.83 30.51 -56.36
N ALA A 65 -16.70 30.28 -57.67
CA ALA A 65 -17.83 30.06 -58.57
C ALA A 65 -18.57 28.73 -58.32
N HIS A 66 -17.91 27.75 -57.68
CA HIS A 66 -18.44 26.39 -57.46
C HIS A 66 -18.59 26.02 -55.98
N ALA A 67 -18.52 26.98 -55.06
CA ALA A 67 -18.73 26.74 -53.63
C ALA A 67 -20.20 26.46 -53.34
N SER A 68 -20.66 25.24 -53.64
CA SER A 68 -22.00 24.79 -53.28
C SER A 68 -22.11 24.64 -51.77
N LEU A 69 -23.25 25.05 -51.21
CA LEU A 69 -23.58 24.89 -49.78
C LEU A 69 -23.42 23.42 -49.33
N VAL A 70 -23.69 22.47 -50.24
CA VAL A 70 -23.46 21.03 -50.09
C VAL A 70 -21.99 20.71 -49.78
N GLY A 71 -21.04 21.36 -50.46
CA GLY A 71 -19.61 21.14 -50.22
C GLY A 71 -19.10 21.73 -48.89
N VAL A 72 -19.76 22.75 -48.35
CA VAL A 72 -19.46 23.27 -47.00
C VAL A 72 -20.02 22.34 -45.93
N LEU A 73 -21.28 21.91 -46.08
CA LEU A 73 -21.91 20.96 -45.16
C LEU A 73 -21.19 19.61 -45.13
N GLY A 74 -20.75 19.09 -46.28
CA GLY A 74 -19.98 17.85 -46.34
C GLY A 74 -18.66 17.93 -45.57
N ARG A 75 -17.93 19.04 -45.67
CA ARG A 75 -16.69 19.26 -44.92
C ARG A 75 -16.93 19.39 -43.41
N ALA A 76 -17.98 20.09 -43.02
CA ALA A 76 -18.39 20.21 -41.61
C ALA A 76 -18.79 18.84 -41.03
N ALA A 77 -19.52 18.02 -41.79
CA ALA A 77 -19.90 16.66 -41.39
C ALA A 77 -18.68 15.75 -41.21
N ILE A 78 -17.69 15.82 -42.11
CA ILE A 78 -16.43 15.07 -42.00
C ILE A 78 -15.64 15.51 -40.76
N ALA A 79 -15.53 16.82 -40.52
CA ALA A 79 -14.85 17.36 -39.35
C ALA A 79 -15.54 16.92 -38.04
N LEU A 80 -16.87 16.96 -37.99
CA LEU A 80 -17.65 16.52 -36.83
C LEU A 80 -17.51 15.02 -36.60
N ALA A 81 -17.57 14.19 -37.66
CA ALA A 81 -17.37 12.75 -37.55
C ALA A 81 -15.96 12.41 -37.03
N GLY A 82 -14.93 13.15 -37.46
CA GLY A 82 -13.57 13.01 -36.94
C GLY A 82 -13.46 13.35 -35.45
N LEU A 83 -14.09 14.45 -35.01
CA LEU A 83 -14.12 14.83 -33.59
C LEU A 83 -14.88 13.82 -32.73
N VAL A 84 -16.03 13.32 -33.21
CA VAL A 84 -16.82 12.28 -32.52
C VAL A 84 -16.04 10.98 -32.43
N LEU A 85 -15.30 10.60 -33.48
CA LEU A 85 -14.45 9.42 -33.46
C LEU A 85 -13.33 9.57 -32.41
N VAL A 86 -12.62 10.70 -32.37
CA VAL A 86 -11.60 10.97 -31.34
C VAL A 86 -12.19 10.95 -29.94
N TRP A 87 -13.38 11.54 -29.73
CA TRP A 87 -14.07 11.50 -28.45
C TRP A 87 -14.51 10.09 -28.04
N ALA A 88 -15.10 9.31 -28.97
CA ALA A 88 -15.56 7.95 -28.70
C ALA A 88 -14.42 6.96 -28.48
N THR A 89 -13.26 7.23 -29.07
CA THR A 89 -12.02 6.45 -28.88
C THR A 89 -11.17 6.96 -27.73
N PHE A 90 -11.49 8.14 -27.17
CA PHE A 90 -10.80 8.68 -26.01
C PHE A 90 -10.96 7.69 -24.85
N PRO A 91 -9.87 7.24 -24.24
CA PRO A 91 -9.86 6.12 -23.32
C PRO A 91 -10.33 6.56 -21.93
N THR A 92 -11.57 7.05 -21.79
CA THR A 92 -12.16 7.31 -20.47
C THR A 92 -12.15 6.03 -19.64
N ARG A 93 -12.43 4.88 -20.26
CA ARG A 93 -12.43 3.56 -19.60
C ARG A 93 -11.07 2.86 -19.57
N HIS A 94 -10.19 3.11 -20.55
CA HIS A 94 -8.86 2.46 -20.59
C HIS A 94 -7.81 3.18 -19.75
N LEU A 95 -7.97 4.46 -19.42
CA LEU A 95 -7.11 5.12 -18.42
C LEU A 95 -7.25 4.46 -17.05
N VAL A 96 -8.47 4.04 -16.68
CA VAL A 96 -8.74 3.34 -15.41
C VAL A 96 -8.21 1.90 -15.44
N LEU A 97 -8.44 1.16 -16.54
CA LEU A 97 -8.00 -0.25 -16.65
C LEU A 97 -6.48 -0.42 -16.88
N ALA A 98 -5.78 0.60 -17.40
CA ALA A 98 -4.33 0.56 -17.57
C ALA A 98 -3.56 0.84 -16.27
N VAL A 99 -4.20 1.47 -15.29
CA VAL A 99 -3.66 1.68 -13.94
C VAL A 99 -3.70 0.40 -13.12
N ASP A 100 -4.80 -0.35 -13.23
CA ASP A 100 -5.16 -1.44 -12.33
C ASP A 100 -4.41 -2.76 -12.59
N ASN A 101 -3.42 -2.75 -13.48
CA ASN A 101 -2.72 -3.95 -13.89
C ASN A 101 -1.22 -3.75 -13.67
N GLU A 102 -0.69 -4.32 -12.57
CA GLU A 102 0.72 -4.24 -12.18
C GLU A 102 1.70 -4.62 -13.31
N ARG A 103 1.22 -5.39 -14.30
CA ARG A 103 1.99 -5.84 -15.47
C ARG A 103 1.98 -4.88 -16.66
N TYR A 104 1.07 -3.92 -16.74
CA TYR A 104 0.89 -3.08 -17.93
C TYR A 104 1.13 -1.59 -17.64
N ARG A 105 2.41 -1.25 -17.55
CA ARG A 105 2.90 0.10 -17.26
C ARG A 105 2.81 1.00 -18.49
N MET A 106 1.63 1.53 -18.81
CA MET A 106 1.54 2.67 -19.73
C MET A 106 1.59 3.98 -18.95
N PHE A 107 2.59 4.82 -19.26
CA PHE A 107 2.79 6.10 -18.59
C PHE A 107 1.59 7.04 -18.81
N PRO A 108 0.96 7.54 -17.73
CA PRO A 108 -0.13 8.51 -17.83
C PRO A 108 0.24 9.72 -18.68
N GLU A 109 1.50 10.18 -18.59
CA GLU A 109 2.02 11.33 -19.36
C GLU A 109 2.21 11.07 -20.85
N ALA A 110 2.66 9.86 -21.20
CA ALA A 110 2.84 9.47 -22.60
C ALA A 110 1.46 9.31 -23.26
N VAL A 111 0.53 8.67 -22.57
CA VAL A 111 -0.86 8.47 -23.02
C VAL A 111 -1.60 9.80 -23.09
N THR A 112 -1.57 10.63 -22.04
CA THR A 112 -2.23 11.96 -22.07
C THR A 112 -1.63 12.84 -23.14
N GLY A 113 -0.30 12.95 -23.26
CA GLY A 113 0.27 13.80 -24.31
C GLY A 113 0.05 13.24 -25.73
N LEU A 114 -0.03 11.91 -25.90
CA LEU A 114 -0.49 11.30 -27.15
C LEU A 114 -1.92 11.74 -27.48
N TRP A 115 -2.85 11.67 -26.54
CA TRP A 115 -4.25 12.06 -26.75
C TRP A 115 -4.45 13.57 -26.89
N VAL A 116 -3.67 14.38 -26.18
CA VAL A 116 -3.60 15.84 -26.41
C VAL A 116 -3.14 16.10 -27.84
N GLY A 117 -2.13 15.37 -28.32
CA GLY A 117 -1.67 15.40 -29.70
C GLY A 117 -2.75 15.05 -30.71
N VAL A 118 -3.43 13.90 -30.52
CA VAL A 118 -4.54 13.45 -31.38
C VAL A 118 -5.68 14.48 -31.38
N GLY A 119 -6.03 15.05 -30.23
CA GLY A 119 -7.04 16.10 -30.12
C GLY A 119 -6.65 17.38 -30.86
N LEU A 120 -5.39 17.81 -30.76
CA LEU A 120 -4.86 18.95 -31.50
C LEU A 120 -4.82 18.69 -33.03
N VAL A 121 -4.45 17.47 -33.45
CA VAL A 121 -4.50 17.06 -34.86
C VAL A 121 -5.94 17.13 -35.39
N ALA A 122 -6.92 16.59 -34.65
CA ALA A 122 -8.32 16.65 -35.03
C ALA A 122 -8.87 18.09 -35.11
N LEU A 123 -8.53 18.93 -34.12
CA LEU A 123 -8.89 20.35 -34.12
C LEU A 123 -8.26 21.10 -35.29
N GLY A 124 -6.97 20.86 -35.57
CA GLY A 124 -6.26 21.41 -36.72
C GLY A 124 -6.93 21.03 -38.04
N MET A 125 -7.27 19.74 -38.22
CA MET A 125 -8.02 19.27 -39.39
C MET A 125 -9.38 19.95 -39.54
N ALA A 126 -10.15 20.07 -38.45
CA ALA A 126 -11.46 20.72 -38.47
C ALA A 126 -11.35 22.20 -38.87
N LEU A 127 -10.40 22.93 -38.29
CA LEU A 127 -10.14 24.33 -38.62
C LEU A 127 -9.74 24.48 -40.10
N VAL A 128 -8.85 23.62 -40.59
CA VAL A 128 -8.39 23.66 -41.99
C VAL A 128 -9.54 23.34 -42.94
N LEU A 129 -10.32 22.29 -42.71
CA LEU A 129 -11.43 21.87 -43.57
C LEU A 129 -12.55 22.92 -43.64
N CYS A 130 -12.92 23.52 -42.50
CA CYS A 130 -13.95 24.55 -42.42
C CYS A 130 -13.52 25.89 -43.05
N LEU A 131 -12.21 26.17 -43.11
CA LEU A 131 -11.68 27.49 -43.54
C LEU A 131 -10.89 27.45 -44.85
N ALA A 132 -10.74 26.28 -45.48
CA ALA A 132 -9.95 26.08 -46.70
C ALA A 132 -10.41 26.98 -47.87
N ALA A 133 -11.70 27.33 -47.94
CA ALA A 133 -12.25 28.15 -49.02
C ALA A 133 -11.82 29.64 -48.96
N VAL A 134 -11.19 30.08 -47.87
CA VAL A 134 -10.89 31.51 -47.61
C VAL A 134 -9.37 31.75 -47.48
N LEU A 135 -8.54 30.76 -47.81
CA LEU A 135 -7.08 30.83 -47.70
C LEU A 135 -6.46 31.60 -48.89
N SER A 136 -6.48 32.94 -48.87
CA SER A 136 -5.76 33.74 -49.87
C SER A 136 -4.28 33.88 -49.51
N LEU A 137 -3.37 33.36 -50.34
CA LEU A 137 -1.91 33.48 -50.19
C LEU A 137 -1.40 34.94 -50.35
N HIS A 138 -2.16 35.81 -51.00
CA HIS A 138 -1.76 37.18 -51.36
C HIS A 138 -1.61 38.17 -50.17
N ARG A 139 -1.95 37.79 -48.93
CA ARG A 139 -1.87 38.68 -47.76
C ARG A 139 -0.95 38.10 -46.68
N TRP A 140 0.36 38.09 -46.96
CA TRP A 140 1.41 37.48 -46.13
C TRP A 140 1.38 37.88 -44.65
N LYS A 141 1.08 39.15 -44.32
CA LYS A 141 0.94 39.59 -42.91
C LYS A 141 -0.14 38.83 -42.13
N ARG A 142 -1.25 38.45 -42.78
CA ARG A 142 -2.34 37.67 -42.16
C ARG A 142 -2.03 36.17 -42.08
N VAL A 143 -1.10 35.70 -42.91
CA VAL A 143 -0.56 34.34 -42.85
C VAL A 143 0.30 34.21 -41.61
N LEU A 144 1.28 35.10 -41.44
CA LEU A 144 2.21 35.11 -40.29
C LEU A 144 1.48 35.21 -38.95
N ALA A 145 0.51 36.13 -38.82
CA ALA A 145 -0.27 36.25 -37.59
C ALA A 145 -1.12 35.00 -37.28
N GLY A 146 -1.66 34.35 -38.32
CA GLY A 146 -2.40 33.10 -38.16
C GLY A 146 -1.50 31.94 -37.71
N LEU A 147 -0.33 31.79 -38.35
CA LEU A 147 0.67 30.79 -37.99
C LEU A 147 1.18 30.98 -36.56
N ALA A 148 1.51 32.21 -36.17
CA ALA A 148 1.96 32.53 -34.82
C ALA A 148 0.89 32.19 -33.76
N ALA A 149 -0.37 32.54 -34.01
CA ALA A 149 -1.47 32.23 -33.10
C ALA A 149 -1.72 30.71 -32.98
N GLY A 150 -1.63 29.97 -34.10
CA GLY A 150 -1.79 28.51 -34.09
C GLY A 150 -0.63 27.80 -33.37
N ALA A 151 0.61 28.23 -33.62
CA ALA A 151 1.79 27.72 -32.94
C ALA A 151 1.74 28.01 -31.42
N LEU A 152 1.35 29.23 -31.03
CA LEU A 152 1.19 29.59 -29.63
C LEU A 152 0.10 28.75 -28.95
N ALA A 153 -1.02 28.50 -29.63
CA ALA A 153 -2.08 27.64 -29.09
C ALA A 153 -1.61 26.19 -28.88
N VAL A 154 -0.83 25.63 -29.83
CA VAL A 154 -0.22 24.29 -29.65
C VAL A 154 0.73 24.28 -28.47
N VAL A 155 1.63 25.27 -28.38
CA VAL A 155 2.59 25.35 -27.27
C VAL A 155 1.86 25.46 -25.93
N LEU A 156 0.85 26.32 -25.83
CA LEU A 156 0.06 26.47 -24.60
C LEU A 156 -0.70 25.20 -24.23
N VAL A 157 -1.40 24.57 -25.18
CA VAL A 157 -2.16 23.33 -24.90
C VAL A 157 -1.20 22.18 -24.55
N TRP A 158 -0.11 22.04 -25.27
CA TRP A 158 0.88 20.98 -25.05
C TRP A 158 1.65 21.15 -23.73
N THR A 159 1.82 22.36 -23.23
CA THR A 159 2.51 22.61 -21.96
C THR A 159 1.55 22.62 -20.78
N LEU A 160 0.40 23.28 -20.91
CA LEU A 160 -0.53 23.48 -19.80
C LEU A 160 -1.44 22.28 -19.55
N VAL A 161 -1.87 21.55 -20.60
CA VAL A 161 -2.78 20.41 -20.39
C VAL A 161 -2.10 19.27 -19.65
N PRO A 162 -0.88 18.82 -20.01
CA PRO A 162 -0.18 17.83 -19.20
C PRO A 162 0.04 18.32 -17.78
N MET A 163 0.50 19.56 -17.58
CA MET A 163 0.72 20.12 -16.23
C MET A 163 -0.56 20.20 -15.38
N ALA A 164 -1.69 20.56 -15.98
CA ALA A 164 -2.98 20.62 -15.29
C ALA A 164 -3.51 19.21 -15.01
N VAL A 165 -3.50 18.34 -16.02
CA VAL A 165 -3.98 16.97 -15.91
C VAL A 165 -3.14 16.16 -14.93
N THR A 166 -1.82 16.33 -14.93
CA THR A 166 -0.95 15.70 -13.92
C THR A 166 -1.30 16.22 -12.54
N ARG A 167 -1.34 17.53 -12.32
CA ARG A 167 -1.65 18.06 -10.98
C ARG A 167 -3.04 17.71 -10.45
N PHE A 168 -4.06 17.68 -11.30
CA PHE A 168 -5.45 17.49 -10.87
C PHE A 168 -5.91 16.02 -10.90
N LEU A 169 -5.25 15.15 -11.67
CA LEU A 169 -5.60 13.72 -11.68
C LEU A 169 -4.63 12.87 -10.86
N LEU A 170 -3.37 13.30 -10.65
CA LEU A 170 -2.38 12.45 -9.97
C LEU A 170 -2.63 12.27 -8.48
N VAL A 171 -3.24 13.26 -7.82
CA VAL A 171 -3.37 13.27 -6.36
C VAL A 171 -4.80 13.62 -5.96
N GLU A 172 -5.47 12.68 -5.30
CA GLU A 172 -6.68 12.97 -4.53
C GLU A 172 -6.24 13.24 -3.10
N HIS A 173 -6.24 14.51 -2.69
CA HIS A 173 -5.82 14.92 -1.35
C HIS A 173 -6.88 15.80 -0.69
N ALA A 174 -7.53 15.25 0.32
CA ALA A 174 -8.37 15.97 1.25
C ALA A 174 -7.74 15.86 2.63
N VAL A 175 -7.61 16.99 3.33
CA VAL A 175 -7.13 17.05 4.72
C VAL A 175 -8.26 17.49 5.64
N VAL A 176 -8.16 17.13 6.91
CA VAL A 176 -9.05 17.65 7.95
C VAL A 176 -8.26 18.52 8.92
N GLU A 177 -8.85 19.63 9.36
CA GLU A 177 -8.28 20.38 10.48
C GLU A 177 -8.24 19.48 11.72
N ALA A 178 -7.12 19.46 12.43
CA ALA A 178 -6.97 18.73 13.68
C ALA A 178 -7.93 19.29 14.74
N ALA A 179 -9.18 18.83 14.72
CA ALA A 179 -10.21 19.24 15.65
C ALA A 179 -10.97 18.00 16.13
N GLY A 180 -10.80 17.69 17.40
CA GLY A 180 -11.51 16.61 18.11
C GLY A 180 -10.57 15.78 18.97
N GLU A 181 -10.98 15.53 20.21
CA GLU A 181 -10.36 14.51 21.05
C GLU A 181 -10.66 13.13 20.45
N SER A 182 -9.69 12.22 20.50
CA SER A 182 -9.86 10.86 20.01
C SER A 182 -10.83 10.10 20.91
N ALA A 183 -11.77 9.35 20.32
CA ALA A 183 -12.63 8.46 21.09
C ALA A 183 -11.78 7.33 21.73
N PRO A 184 -12.13 6.84 22.92
CA PRO A 184 -11.45 5.66 23.44
C PRO A 184 -11.72 4.45 22.54
N VAL A 185 -10.81 3.47 22.55
CA VAL A 185 -11.10 2.14 22.00
C VAL A 185 -12.23 1.52 22.84
N PRO A 186 -13.29 0.95 22.24
CA PRO A 186 -14.37 0.34 23.02
C PRO A 186 -13.87 -0.81 23.89
N ALA A 187 -14.27 -0.82 25.16
CA ALA A 187 -14.01 -1.94 26.07
C ALA A 187 -14.82 -3.19 25.69
N THR A 188 -16.00 -2.99 25.10
CA THR A 188 -16.91 -4.03 24.63
C THR A 188 -17.55 -3.63 23.29
N VAL A 189 -18.11 -4.61 22.58
CA VAL A 189 -18.90 -4.41 21.36
C VAL A 189 -20.08 -5.37 21.35
N SER A 190 -21.25 -4.90 20.92
CA SER A 190 -22.46 -5.73 20.88
C SER A 190 -23.24 -5.61 19.57
N ARG A 191 -22.87 -4.67 18.69
CA ARG A 191 -23.57 -4.41 17.42
C ARG A 191 -22.70 -3.72 16.39
N VAL A 192 -23.13 -3.75 15.14
CA VAL A 192 -22.58 -2.91 14.06
C VAL A 192 -23.08 -1.47 14.24
N GLY A 193 -22.17 -0.53 14.43
CA GLY A 193 -22.46 0.91 14.54
C GLY A 193 -22.49 1.61 13.19
N TRP A 194 -21.63 1.18 12.27
CA TRP A 194 -21.55 1.71 10.92
C TRP A 194 -21.00 0.67 9.94
N THR A 195 -21.35 0.87 8.67
CA THR A 195 -20.80 0.13 7.54
C THR A 195 -20.25 1.14 6.54
N TRP A 196 -19.02 0.93 6.09
CA TRP A 196 -18.38 1.76 5.09
C TRP A 196 -18.04 0.93 3.85
N GLN A 197 -18.47 1.41 2.69
CA GLN A 197 -18.28 0.73 1.42
C GLN A 197 -17.05 1.32 0.72
N PRO A 198 -15.96 0.55 0.56
CA PRO A 198 -14.80 1.04 -0.17
C PRO A 198 -15.13 1.25 -1.65
N GLU A 199 -14.50 2.28 -2.22
CA GLU A 199 -14.54 2.54 -3.66
C GLU A 199 -13.54 1.66 -4.43
N HIS A 200 -12.50 1.17 -3.73
CA HIS A 200 -11.39 0.39 -4.31
C HIS A 200 -11.01 -0.79 -3.41
N SER A 201 -10.30 -1.78 -3.96
CA SER A 201 -9.85 -2.94 -3.20
C SER A 201 -8.96 -2.52 -2.04
N VAL A 202 -9.33 -2.91 -0.82
CA VAL A 202 -8.59 -2.61 0.40
C VAL A 202 -7.42 -3.59 0.53
N VAL A 203 -6.20 -3.07 0.66
CA VAL A 203 -5.00 -3.89 0.85
C VAL A 203 -4.78 -4.18 2.34
N GLY A 204 -5.24 -3.31 3.23
CA GLY A 204 -5.20 -3.52 4.66
C GLY A 204 -5.92 -2.41 5.42
N VAL A 205 -6.05 -2.60 6.72
CA VAL A 205 -6.59 -1.59 7.63
C VAL A 205 -5.61 -1.48 8.79
N GLU A 206 -5.17 -0.26 9.07
CA GLU A 206 -4.19 0.04 10.11
C GLU A 206 -4.83 0.87 11.21
N ARG A 207 -4.23 0.88 12.41
CA ARG A 207 -4.73 1.68 13.53
C ARG A 207 -4.39 3.15 13.26
N GLY A 208 -5.41 4.00 13.24
CA GLY A 208 -5.27 5.45 13.18
C GLY A 208 -5.60 6.11 14.52
N PRO A 209 -5.16 7.36 14.73
CA PRO A 209 -5.39 8.08 15.98
C PRO A 209 -6.84 8.50 16.20
N ARG A 210 -7.74 8.37 15.22
CA ARG A 210 -9.17 8.73 15.32
C ARG A 210 -10.13 7.62 14.87
N GLY A 211 -9.61 6.45 14.50
CA GLY A 211 -10.36 5.38 13.87
C GLY A 211 -9.45 4.56 12.96
N PRO A 212 -10.01 3.79 12.02
CA PRO A 212 -9.19 3.00 11.09
C PRO A 212 -8.55 3.89 10.01
N LEU A 213 -7.33 3.52 9.64
CA LEU A 213 -6.67 3.98 8.44
C LEU A 213 -6.77 2.88 7.37
N VAL A 214 -7.67 3.06 6.41
CA VAL A 214 -7.86 2.13 5.30
C VAL A 214 -6.74 2.34 4.30
N ARG A 215 -6.02 1.26 3.99
CA ARG A 215 -4.88 1.26 3.08
C ARG A 215 -5.27 0.66 1.74
N TYR A 216 -5.10 1.45 0.70
CA TYR A 216 -5.19 1.02 -0.69
C TYR A 216 -3.79 0.76 -1.25
N ALA A 217 -3.73 0.14 -2.43
CA ALA A 217 -2.48 0.00 -3.17
C ALA A 217 -1.89 1.36 -3.58
N ASP A 218 -2.75 2.36 -3.76
CA ASP A 218 -2.41 3.68 -4.27
C ASP A 218 -2.48 4.81 -3.22
N GLY A 219 -2.84 4.51 -1.97
CA GLY A 219 -3.10 5.56 -0.99
C GLY A 219 -3.77 5.11 0.29
N PHE A 220 -4.41 6.07 0.96
CA PHE A 220 -5.03 5.93 2.26
C PHE A 220 -6.34 6.72 2.36
N VAL A 221 -7.25 6.21 3.18
CA VAL A 221 -8.46 6.88 3.64
C VAL A 221 -8.54 6.70 5.15
N ALA A 222 -8.61 7.79 5.90
CA ALA A 222 -8.90 7.70 7.34
C ALA A 222 -10.39 7.87 7.60
N LEU A 223 -10.93 7.00 8.45
CA LEU A 223 -12.32 7.08 8.88
C LEU A 223 -12.39 7.48 10.36
N ASP A 224 -13.45 8.20 10.71
CA ASP A 224 -13.85 8.42 12.09
C ASP A 224 -14.35 7.11 12.68
N GLY A 225 -13.68 6.58 13.70
CA GLY A 225 -14.00 5.24 14.19
C GLY A 225 -15.36 5.15 14.88
N ALA A 226 -15.92 6.26 15.37
CA ALA A 226 -17.26 6.25 15.98
C ALA A 226 -18.39 6.25 14.93
N THR A 227 -18.17 6.85 13.77
CA THR A 227 -19.23 7.09 12.77
C THR A 227 -19.01 6.43 11.41
N GLY A 228 -17.80 5.95 11.13
CA GLY A 228 -17.41 5.41 9.83
C GLY A 228 -17.30 6.44 8.71
N LYS A 229 -17.39 7.74 9.03
CA LYS A 229 -17.29 8.81 8.04
C LYS A 229 -15.85 9.06 7.67
N GLU A 230 -15.61 9.31 6.39
CA GLU A 230 -14.30 9.74 5.90
C GLU A 230 -13.88 11.06 6.54
N LEU A 231 -12.66 11.09 7.07
CA LEU A 231 -12.02 12.27 7.65
C LEU A 231 -11.12 12.94 6.61
N TRP A 232 -10.22 12.16 6.02
CA TRP A 232 -9.25 12.61 5.05
C TRP A 232 -8.88 11.47 4.10
N THR A 233 -8.41 11.84 2.90
CA THR A 233 -8.00 10.89 1.86
C THR A 233 -6.73 11.39 1.20
N TYR A 234 -5.78 10.50 0.97
CA TYR A 234 -4.58 10.75 0.18
C TYR A 234 -4.36 9.59 -0.79
N ARG A 235 -4.54 9.82 -2.10
CA ARG A 235 -4.36 8.77 -3.11
C ARG A 235 -3.59 9.26 -4.31
N LEU A 236 -2.80 8.34 -4.87
CA LEU A 236 -2.07 8.49 -6.11
C LEU A 236 -2.60 7.51 -7.17
N PRO A 237 -3.84 7.67 -7.68
CA PRO A 237 -4.46 6.72 -8.59
C PRO A 237 -3.69 6.51 -9.90
N TYR A 238 -2.73 7.38 -10.25
CA TYR A 238 -1.85 7.18 -11.41
C TYR A 238 -0.37 7.13 -11.03
N GLY A 239 -0.07 6.92 -9.75
CA GLY A 239 1.28 6.75 -9.22
C GLY A 239 1.93 5.46 -9.73
N ARG A 240 3.25 5.49 -9.92
CA ARG A 240 4.02 4.32 -10.35
C ARG A 240 4.60 3.58 -9.15
N HIS A 241 4.51 2.25 -9.18
CA HIS A 241 5.07 1.37 -8.15
C HIS A 241 4.73 1.86 -6.75
N VAL A 242 3.46 2.19 -6.57
CA VAL A 242 2.99 2.71 -5.30
C VAL A 242 3.05 1.58 -4.28
N GLY A 243 3.81 1.81 -3.21
CA GLY A 243 3.82 0.95 -2.04
C GLY A 243 3.34 1.78 -0.86
N THR A 244 2.31 1.29 -0.16
CA THR A 244 1.74 1.92 1.02
C THR A 244 2.08 1.11 2.26
N GLY A 245 2.32 1.80 3.39
CA GLY A 245 2.51 1.15 4.67
C GLY A 245 2.43 2.12 5.85
N VAL A 246 2.51 1.58 7.05
CA VAL A 246 2.66 2.34 8.30
C VAL A 246 4.00 1.98 8.92
N PHE A 247 4.58 2.91 9.67
CA PHE A 247 5.82 2.63 10.41
C PHE A 247 5.44 1.83 11.66
N ALA A 248 5.97 0.60 11.78
CA ALA A 248 5.59 -0.30 12.86
C ALA A 248 5.84 0.37 14.23
N GLY A 249 4.82 0.42 15.08
CA GLY A 249 4.90 1.07 16.40
C GLY A 249 4.89 2.61 16.38
N GLN A 250 4.65 3.23 15.22
CA GLN A 250 4.48 4.68 15.08
C GLN A 250 3.19 5.01 14.31
N ASP A 251 2.04 4.67 14.89
CA ASP A 251 0.69 4.83 14.32
C ASP A 251 0.34 6.28 13.92
N ARG A 252 1.16 7.26 14.33
CA ARG A 252 1.07 8.67 13.94
C ARG A 252 1.41 8.91 12.47
N TYR A 253 2.22 8.04 11.86
CA TYR A 253 2.71 8.27 10.50
C TYR A 253 2.38 7.09 9.59
N ALA A 254 1.92 7.42 8.39
CA ALA A 254 1.81 6.50 7.28
C ALA A 254 2.78 6.93 6.19
N TYR A 255 3.22 6.00 5.35
CA TYR A 255 4.07 6.32 4.21
C TYR A 255 3.51 5.75 2.93
N LEU A 256 3.79 6.49 1.86
CA LEU A 256 3.59 6.07 0.49
C LEU A 256 4.91 6.23 -0.25
N SER A 257 5.36 5.17 -0.92
CA SER A 257 6.52 5.21 -1.81
C SER A 257 6.04 5.08 -3.26
N HIS A 258 6.54 5.92 -4.17
CA HIS A 258 6.15 5.90 -5.58
C HIS A 258 7.30 6.40 -6.46
N VAL A 259 7.26 6.18 -7.77
CA VAL A 259 8.24 6.74 -8.71
C VAL A 259 7.66 8.02 -9.34
N ALA A 260 8.15 9.19 -8.92
CA ALA A 260 7.59 10.50 -9.28
C ALA A 260 7.80 10.91 -10.76
N ALA A 261 8.79 10.36 -11.47
CA ALA A 261 9.05 10.68 -12.86
C ALA A 261 9.64 9.51 -13.65
N ALA A 262 9.41 9.48 -14.96
CA ALA A 262 10.11 8.60 -15.89
C ALA A 262 11.55 9.11 -16.10
N GLN A 263 12.38 9.05 -15.06
CA GLN A 263 13.81 9.29 -15.21
C GLN A 263 14.49 8.03 -15.75
N PRO A 264 15.60 8.18 -16.52
CA PRO A 264 16.43 7.04 -16.88
C PRO A 264 16.91 6.33 -15.61
N GLU A 265 17.05 5.01 -15.69
CA GLU A 265 17.47 4.16 -14.57
C GLU A 265 18.78 4.66 -13.92
N PRO A 266 18.93 4.52 -12.58
CA PRO A 266 18.03 3.82 -11.65
C PRO A 266 16.80 4.66 -11.23
N GLU A 267 15.63 4.01 -11.15
CA GLU A 267 14.39 4.65 -10.71
C GLU A 267 14.51 5.06 -9.23
N THR A 268 14.58 6.37 -8.97
CA THR A 268 14.54 6.90 -7.60
C THR A 268 13.09 6.94 -7.14
N ARG A 269 12.78 6.20 -6.07
CA ARG A 269 11.47 6.30 -5.40
C ARG A 269 11.38 7.63 -4.65
N THR A 270 10.18 8.14 -4.50
CA THR A 270 9.82 9.29 -3.67
C THR A 270 8.96 8.75 -2.54
N MET A 271 9.33 9.10 -1.31
CA MET A 271 8.56 8.74 -0.12
C MET A 271 7.79 9.96 0.36
N VAL A 272 6.49 9.78 0.52
CA VAL A 272 5.57 10.73 1.13
C VAL A 272 5.23 10.18 2.51
N VAL A 273 5.42 10.97 3.55
CA VAL A 273 5.02 10.66 4.92
C VAL A 273 3.84 11.55 5.30
N LEU A 274 2.76 10.91 5.75
CA LEU A 274 1.51 11.54 6.13
C LEU A 274 1.34 11.49 7.65
N ASP A 275 0.87 12.59 8.26
CA ASP A 275 0.33 12.54 9.63
C ASP A 275 -1.05 11.87 9.57
N THR A 276 -1.21 10.74 10.27
CA THR A 276 -2.43 9.92 10.19
C THR A 276 -3.64 10.58 10.84
N ALA A 277 -3.45 11.62 11.65
CA ALA A 277 -4.55 12.36 12.26
C ALA A 277 -5.22 13.35 11.31
N THR A 278 -4.45 13.96 10.40
CA THR A 278 -4.89 15.08 9.55
C THR A 278 -4.86 14.77 8.06
N GLY A 279 -4.03 13.80 7.65
CA GLY A 279 -3.69 13.54 6.26
C GLY A 279 -2.67 14.53 5.69
N GLU A 280 -2.08 15.41 6.50
CA GLU A 280 -1.09 16.37 6.05
C GLU A 280 0.23 15.69 5.68
N ILE A 281 0.88 16.18 4.62
CA ILE A 281 2.21 15.73 4.21
C ILE A 281 3.24 16.34 5.16
N VAL A 282 3.86 15.50 5.98
CA VAL A 282 4.93 15.90 6.91
C VAL A 282 6.29 15.87 6.23
N HIS A 283 6.46 14.94 5.28
CA HIS A 283 7.69 14.79 4.53
C HIS A 283 7.37 14.30 3.11
N ASP A 284 8.06 14.86 2.12
CA ASP A 284 8.00 14.45 0.71
C ASP A 284 9.40 14.60 0.13
N ALA A 285 10.09 13.48 -0.06
CA ALA A 285 11.47 13.49 -0.48
C ALA A 285 11.83 12.27 -1.34
N PRO A 286 12.84 12.40 -2.22
CA PRO A 286 13.41 11.23 -2.88
C PRO A 286 13.98 10.26 -1.85
N MET A 287 13.71 8.98 -2.01
CA MET A 287 14.30 7.87 -1.28
C MET A 287 15.25 7.12 -2.25
N PRO A 288 16.49 7.60 -2.44
CA PRO A 288 17.44 6.96 -3.35
C PRO A 288 17.80 5.55 -2.83
N PRO A 289 17.93 4.55 -3.71
CA PRO A 289 18.28 3.19 -3.30
C PRO A 289 19.64 3.15 -2.59
N VAL A 290 19.75 2.35 -1.53
CA VAL A 290 21.05 2.04 -0.92
C VAL A 290 21.66 0.88 -1.67
N VAL A 291 22.70 1.15 -2.46
CA VAL A 291 23.45 0.12 -3.18
C VAL A 291 24.77 -0.10 -2.45
N PRO A 292 25.00 -1.28 -1.84
CA PRO A 292 26.28 -1.58 -1.22
C PRO A 292 27.44 -1.47 -2.21
N GLU A 293 28.62 -1.09 -1.72
CA GLU A 293 29.81 -0.98 -2.57
C GLU A 293 30.10 -2.33 -3.26
N GLY A 294 30.28 -2.31 -4.58
CA GLY A 294 30.52 -3.52 -5.37
C GLY A 294 29.30 -4.41 -5.64
N LYS A 295 28.07 -3.94 -5.36
CA LYS A 295 26.82 -4.63 -5.72
C LYS A 295 26.04 -3.86 -6.79
N GLU A 296 25.27 -4.59 -7.59
CA GLU A 296 24.33 -4.01 -8.56
C GLU A 296 22.93 -3.84 -7.96
N ASP A 297 22.52 -4.75 -7.07
CA ASP A 297 21.20 -4.76 -6.47
C ASP A 297 21.13 -3.87 -5.21
N PRO A 298 20.01 -3.15 -5.01
CA PRO A 298 19.78 -2.39 -3.78
C PRO A 298 19.61 -3.31 -2.57
N ALA A 299 20.08 -2.85 -1.41
CA ALA A 299 19.86 -3.54 -0.15
C ALA A 299 18.37 -3.54 0.23
N ALA A 300 17.88 -4.68 0.71
CA ALA A 300 16.52 -4.77 1.24
C ALA A 300 16.39 -3.92 2.51
N VAL A 301 15.34 -3.10 2.57
CA VAL A 301 14.98 -2.35 3.78
C VAL A 301 14.33 -3.32 4.76
N LEU A 302 14.99 -3.53 5.90
CA LEU A 302 14.57 -4.45 6.96
C LEU A 302 13.65 -3.76 7.98
N TYR A 303 13.87 -2.47 8.18
CA TYR A 303 13.01 -1.64 9.01
C TYR A 303 13.01 -0.21 8.50
N LEU A 304 11.91 0.49 8.71
CA LEU A 304 11.71 1.84 8.24
C LEU A 304 11.07 2.68 9.35
N THR A 305 11.60 3.89 9.53
CA THR A 305 11.04 4.98 10.32
C THR A 305 10.96 6.23 9.41
N PRO A 306 10.30 7.32 9.83
CA PRO A 306 10.24 8.53 9.01
C PRO A 306 11.61 9.07 8.59
N ASN A 307 12.63 8.91 9.43
CA ASN A 307 13.95 9.51 9.21
C ASN A 307 15.07 8.49 8.93
N VAL A 308 14.86 7.22 9.29
CA VAL A 308 15.87 6.16 9.17
C VAL A 308 15.31 4.94 8.46
N ARG A 309 16.05 4.45 7.48
CA ARG A 309 15.89 3.11 6.89
C ARG A 309 17.03 2.21 7.33
N VAL A 310 16.68 1.05 7.88
CA VAL A 310 17.62 0.05 8.36
C VAL A 310 17.81 -1.00 7.30
N VAL A 311 19.06 -1.23 6.92
CA VAL A 311 19.46 -2.22 5.93
C VAL A 311 20.55 -3.11 6.48
N ARG A 312 20.68 -4.31 5.93
CA ARG A 312 21.86 -5.17 6.16
C ARG A 312 22.83 -4.98 5.00
N VAL A 313 24.08 -4.68 5.33
CA VAL A 313 25.16 -4.44 4.37
C VAL A 313 26.25 -5.48 4.60
N ARG A 314 26.84 -6.00 3.52
CA ARG A 314 28.00 -6.88 3.58
C ARG A 314 29.19 -6.18 2.94
N GLU A 315 30.20 -5.91 3.74
CA GLU A 315 31.43 -5.21 3.36
C GLU A 315 32.65 -6.14 3.53
N GLU A 316 33.85 -5.67 3.18
CA GLU A 316 35.08 -6.47 3.31
C GLU A 316 35.37 -6.87 4.77
N GLU A 317 35.01 -6.01 5.73
CA GLU A 317 35.23 -6.22 7.16
C GLU A 317 34.17 -7.13 7.81
N GLY A 318 33.08 -7.45 7.11
CA GLY A 318 32.00 -8.31 7.63
C GLY A 318 30.60 -7.84 7.27
N GLU A 319 29.61 -8.43 7.96
CA GLU A 319 28.22 -8.00 7.83
C GLU A 319 27.88 -6.95 8.90
N ARG A 320 26.99 -6.02 8.55
CA ARG A 320 26.58 -4.90 9.39
C ARG A 320 25.10 -4.64 9.25
N VAL A 321 24.49 -4.13 10.31
CA VAL A 321 23.20 -3.44 10.24
C VAL A 321 23.49 -1.95 10.21
N ALA A 322 22.99 -1.24 9.21
CA ALA A 322 23.24 0.19 9.06
C ALA A 322 21.92 0.96 8.98
N GLY A 323 21.87 2.09 9.68
CA GLY A 323 20.83 3.09 9.54
C GLY A 323 21.26 4.13 8.51
N HIS A 324 20.45 4.32 7.49
CA HIS A 324 20.61 5.39 6.52
C HIS A 324 19.49 6.41 6.67
N ALA A 325 19.76 7.67 6.32
CA ALA A 325 18.71 8.66 6.17
C ALA A 325 17.67 8.19 5.14
N THR A 326 16.39 8.43 5.40
CA THR A 326 15.32 8.01 4.48
C THR A 326 15.40 8.77 3.14
N ASP A 327 15.80 10.04 3.17
CA ASP A 327 15.80 10.96 2.03
C ASP A 327 17.14 11.07 1.27
N SER A 328 18.18 10.37 1.73
CA SER A 328 19.51 10.40 1.12
C SER A 328 20.24 9.08 1.30
N THR A 329 21.41 8.91 0.67
CA THR A 329 22.26 7.73 0.89
C THR A 329 23.18 7.88 2.10
N GLU A 330 23.04 8.97 2.88
CA GLU A 330 23.85 9.22 4.08
C GLU A 330 23.65 8.09 5.09
N ARG A 331 24.78 7.49 5.51
CA ARG A 331 24.81 6.52 6.60
C ARG A 331 24.87 7.30 7.91
N LEU A 332 23.88 7.09 8.77
CA LEU A 332 23.75 7.77 10.06
C LEU A 332 24.48 7.00 11.16
N TRP A 333 24.35 5.67 11.15
CA TRP A 333 24.97 4.78 12.10
C TRP A 333 25.18 3.38 11.49
N GLU A 334 26.06 2.62 12.12
CA GLU A 334 26.29 1.22 11.80
C GLU A 334 26.50 0.41 13.08
N PHE A 335 26.01 -0.82 13.06
CA PHE A 335 26.16 -1.80 14.11
C PHE A 335 26.81 -3.04 13.50
N ALA A 336 28.03 -3.34 13.96
CA ALA A 336 28.79 -4.45 13.46
C ALA A 336 28.16 -5.77 13.92
N LEU A 337 27.93 -6.67 12.97
CA LEU A 337 27.47 -8.03 13.24
C LEU A 337 28.68 -8.92 13.53
N ASP A 338 29.54 -8.44 14.44
CA ASP A 338 30.84 -9.04 14.73
C ASP A 338 30.65 -10.46 15.23
N THR A 339 31.42 -11.34 14.63
CA THR A 339 31.56 -12.72 15.07
C THR A 339 32.81 -12.78 15.95
N PRO A 340 32.68 -13.07 17.26
CA PRO A 340 33.84 -13.23 18.12
C PRO A 340 34.82 -14.25 17.54
N GLU A 341 36.12 -14.05 17.74
CA GLU A 341 37.14 -14.99 17.28
C GLU A 341 36.86 -16.38 17.88
N GLY A 342 36.86 -17.43 17.03
CA GLY A 342 36.50 -18.80 17.43
C GLY A 342 35.00 -19.10 17.47
N TYR A 343 34.15 -18.19 16.99
CA TYR A 343 32.71 -18.41 16.90
C TYR A 343 32.22 -18.36 15.45
N LEU A 344 31.07 -18.98 15.20
CA LEU A 344 30.26 -18.79 14.01
C LEU A 344 28.91 -18.22 14.45
N CYS A 345 28.64 -16.97 14.12
CA CYS A 345 27.37 -16.33 14.42
C CYS A 345 26.43 -16.36 13.21
N LEU A 346 25.23 -16.82 13.46
CA LEU A 346 24.14 -16.98 12.52
C LEU A 346 23.03 -16.02 12.89
N TRP A 347 22.41 -15.47 11.86
CA TRP A 347 21.36 -14.46 11.98
C TRP A 347 20.07 -15.08 11.51
N GLY A 348 18.96 -14.75 12.18
CA GLY A 348 17.64 -15.28 11.80
C GLY A 348 17.27 -14.98 10.35
N ASN A 349 16.16 -15.57 9.89
CA ASN A 349 15.51 -15.17 8.64
C ASN A 349 15.33 -13.64 8.58
N GLU A 350 15.36 -13.07 7.36
CA GLU A 350 15.36 -11.61 7.15
C GLU A 350 16.55 -10.89 7.82
N GLY A 351 17.63 -11.61 8.10
CA GLY A 351 18.83 -11.09 8.76
C GLY A 351 18.70 -10.97 10.28
N GLY A 352 17.64 -11.52 10.88
CA GLY A 352 17.41 -11.46 12.33
C GLY A 352 17.07 -10.05 12.82
N VAL A 353 16.73 -9.13 11.92
CA VAL A 353 16.43 -7.73 12.25
C VAL A 353 14.92 -7.51 12.24
N ARG A 354 14.40 -6.90 13.31
CA ARG A 354 12.99 -6.49 13.39
C ARG A 354 12.92 -5.13 14.07
N GLY A 355 12.22 -4.16 13.49
CA GLY A 355 12.01 -2.88 14.17
C GLY A 355 10.56 -2.67 14.63
N TYR A 356 10.43 -1.85 15.67
CA TYR A 356 9.16 -1.39 16.19
C TYR A 356 9.37 -0.10 17.00
N GLY A 357 8.62 0.95 16.66
CA GLY A 357 8.73 2.27 17.29
C GLY A 357 10.11 2.89 17.05
N ASP A 358 10.81 3.17 18.13
CA ASP A 358 12.16 3.72 18.16
C ASP A 358 13.24 2.65 18.42
N ARG A 359 12.90 1.36 18.27
CA ARG A 359 13.80 0.23 18.53
C ARG A 359 14.01 -0.64 17.29
N VAL A 360 15.22 -1.16 17.18
CA VAL A 360 15.63 -2.20 16.22
C VAL A 360 16.17 -3.38 17.00
N LEU A 361 15.49 -4.51 16.93
CA LEU A 361 15.91 -5.77 17.52
C LEU A 361 16.78 -6.54 16.52
N VAL A 362 17.90 -7.05 16.99
CA VAL A 362 18.82 -7.92 16.25
C VAL A 362 18.99 -9.21 17.03
N ALA A 363 18.59 -10.34 16.44
CA ALA A 363 18.78 -11.66 17.03
C ALA A 363 19.87 -12.46 16.32
N ARG A 364 20.67 -13.17 17.11
CA ARG A 364 21.74 -14.04 16.62
C ARG A 364 21.94 -15.28 17.47
N LEU A 365 22.44 -16.32 16.84
CA LEU A 365 22.90 -17.56 17.43
C LEU A 365 24.39 -17.74 17.13
N CYS A 366 25.24 -17.75 18.15
CA CYS A 366 26.68 -17.97 18.01
C CYS A 366 27.06 -19.36 18.52
N LEU A 367 27.88 -20.07 17.74
CA LEU A 367 28.38 -21.41 18.04
C LEU A 367 29.90 -21.35 18.15
N GLU A 368 30.47 -21.92 19.19
CA GLU A 368 31.93 -22.02 19.36
C GLU A 368 32.50 -23.13 18.45
N ASP A 369 33.51 -22.79 17.64
CA ASP A 369 34.26 -23.67 16.72
C ASP A 369 33.44 -24.79 16.05
N PRO A 370 32.37 -24.49 15.30
CA PRO A 370 31.60 -25.54 14.66
C PRO A 370 32.41 -26.15 13.50
N GLU A 371 32.82 -27.42 13.64
CA GLU A 371 33.30 -28.25 12.54
C GLU A 371 32.14 -28.60 11.59
N VAL A 372 31.58 -27.62 10.88
CA VAL A 372 30.44 -27.84 9.99
C VAL A 372 30.83 -27.62 8.53
N GLU A 373 30.87 -28.71 7.78
CA GLU A 373 30.90 -28.66 6.31
C GLU A 373 29.51 -28.35 5.74
N TYR A 374 29.50 -27.66 4.59
CA TYR A 374 28.36 -27.28 3.73
C TYR A 374 26.92 -27.68 4.16
N ASN A 375 26.03 -26.68 4.17
CA ASN A 375 24.59 -26.75 4.53
C ASN A 375 24.29 -26.78 6.04
N LEU A 376 24.85 -25.80 6.73
CA LEU A 376 24.67 -25.53 8.16
C LEU A 376 23.20 -25.51 8.60
N SER A 377 22.29 -24.90 7.83
CA SER A 377 20.87 -24.85 8.21
C SER A 377 20.21 -26.22 8.34
N ALA A 378 20.59 -27.19 7.51
CA ALA A 378 20.07 -28.56 7.64
C ALA A 378 20.75 -29.31 8.79
N ALA A 379 22.06 -29.12 8.95
CA ALA A 379 22.83 -29.75 10.02
C ALA A 379 22.33 -29.33 11.42
N LEU A 380 22.01 -28.05 11.61
CA LEU A 380 21.59 -27.52 12.92
C LEU A 380 20.28 -28.13 13.44
N VAL A 381 19.42 -28.66 12.58
CA VAL A 381 18.15 -29.27 13.01
C VAL A 381 18.38 -30.56 13.80
N ASP A 382 19.45 -31.30 13.46
CA ASP A 382 19.76 -32.62 14.01
C ASP A 382 20.94 -32.60 15.01
N MET A 383 21.57 -31.43 15.21
CA MET A 383 22.69 -31.26 16.14
C MET A 383 22.21 -31.00 17.57
N ASP A 384 22.86 -31.65 18.53
CA ASP A 384 22.76 -31.28 19.95
C ASP A 384 23.30 -29.86 20.15
N VAL A 385 22.73 -29.11 21.09
CA VAL A 385 23.19 -27.75 21.43
C VAL A 385 24.57 -27.82 22.09
N PRO A 386 25.64 -27.25 21.48
CA PRO A 386 26.97 -27.21 22.10
C PRO A 386 26.96 -26.41 23.42
N GLU A 387 27.81 -26.77 24.38
CA GLU A 387 27.90 -26.07 25.67
C GLU A 387 28.24 -24.56 25.52
N GLY A 388 28.96 -24.20 24.45
CA GLY A 388 29.30 -22.81 24.11
C GLY A 388 28.28 -22.08 23.22
N ALA A 389 27.12 -22.67 22.93
CA ALA A 389 26.10 -22.03 22.11
C ALA A 389 25.42 -20.89 22.87
N VAL A 390 25.37 -19.71 22.24
CA VAL A 390 24.73 -18.51 22.80
C VAL A 390 23.76 -17.93 21.79
N GLU A 391 22.49 -17.86 22.16
CA GLU A 391 21.50 -17.06 21.47
C GLU A 391 21.40 -15.70 22.17
N SER A 392 21.25 -14.62 21.40
CA SER A 392 21.16 -13.28 21.95
C SER A 392 20.17 -12.42 21.17
N VAL A 393 19.51 -11.52 21.89
CA VAL A 393 18.75 -10.41 21.32
C VAL A 393 19.35 -9.09 21.78
N ILE A 394 19.56 -8.19 20.83
CA ILE A 394 20.15 -6.87 21.03
C ILE A 394 19.13 -5.85 20.58
N ALA A 395 18.80 -4.86 21.41
CA ALA A 395 17.98 -3.73 21.00
C ALA A 395 18.86 -2.51 20.77
N LEU A 396 18.70 -1.91 19.61
CA LEU A 396 19.35 -0.68 19.20
C LEU A 396 18.31 0.45 19.16
N ASP A 397 18.75 1.66 19.47
CA ASP A 397 17.99 2.86 19.15
C ASP A 397 17.94 3.02 17.62
N ALA A 398 16.74 3.17 17.05
CA ALA A 398 16.57 3.24 15.60
C ALA A 398 17.22 4.49 14.97
N THR A 399 17.42 5.55 15.75
CA THR A 399 17.98 6.84 15.29
C THR A 399 19.49 6.88 15.40
N THR A 400 20.07 6.35 16.48
CA THR A 400 21.52 6.45 16.75
C THR A 400 22.27 5.15 16.51
N GLY A 401 21.58 4.00 16.45
CA GLY A 401 22.21 2.68 16.40
C GLY A 401 22.87 2.24 17.71
N GLU A 402 22.75 3.04 18.78
CA GLU A 402 23.33 2.71 20.07
C GLU A 402 22.59 1.52 20.70
N GLN A 403 23.35 0.59 21.27
CA GLN A 403 22.77 -0.53 22.01
C GLN A 403 22.10 -0.01 23.29
N VAL A 404 20.79 -0.22 23.39
CA VAL A 404 19.98 0.11 24.57
C VAL A 404 20.08 -1.00 25.60
N TRP A 405 19.86 -2.24 25.16
CA TRP A 405 19.93 -3.43 26.02
C TRP A 405 20.31 -4.68 25.21
N ARG A 406 20.76 -5.72 25.91
CA ARG A 406 21.13 -7.01 25.34
C ARG A 406 20.83 -8.13 26.33
N HIS A 407 20.29 -9.23 25.83
CA HIS A 407 20.11 -10.48 26.58
C HIS A 407 20.76 -11.64 25.84
N ASP A 408 21.42 -12.49 26.60
CA ASP A 408 22.12 -13.69 26.12
C ASP A 408 21.60 -14.90 26.91
N TRP A 409 21.37 -16.02 26.23
CA TRP A 409 20.95 -17.28 26.84
C TRP A 409 21.50 -18.48 26.07
N THR A 410 21.50 -19.65 26.70
CA THR A 410 21.77 -20.92 26.02
C THR A 410 20.49 -21.36 25.30
N PRO A 411 20.52 -21.59 23.97
CA PRO A 411 19.33 -21.99 23.24
C PRO A 411 18.91 -23.42 23.60
N GLU A 412 17.61 -23.71 23.55
CA GLU A 412 17.10 -25.08 23.75
C GLU A 412 17.29 -25.97 22.51
N ASP A 413 17.29 -25.35 21.31
CA ASP A 413 17.57 -25.98 20.03
C ASP A 413 18.29 -25.00 19.09
N LEU A 414 18.93 -25.51 18.03
CA LEU A 414 19.67 -24.68 17.08
C LEU A 414 18.84 -24.25 15.84
N ARG A 415 17.51 -24.36 15.89
CA ARG A 415 16.65 -24.06 14.74
C ARG A 415 16.53 -22.54 14.53
N LEU A 416 17.14 -22.01 13.48
CA LEU A 416 17.29 -20.56 13.21
C LEU A 416 16.03 -19.79 12.75
N HIS A 417 14.83 -20.26 13.07
CA HIS A 417 13.68 -19.92 12.23
C HIS A 417 12.95 -18.62 12.54
N TYR A 418 13.14 -17.98 13.70
CA TYR A 418 12.26 -16.88 14.09
C TYR A 418 13.03 -15.61 14.50
N PRO A 419 12.92 -14.51 13.74
CA PRO A 419 13.33 -13.20 14.25
C PRO A 419 12.52 -12.86 15.52
N PRO A 420 13.04 -12.00 16.39
CA PRO A 420 12.34 -11.63 17.61
C PRO A 420 11.00 -11.00 17.23
N GLY A 421 9.93 -11.53 17.82
CA GLY A 421 8.60 -10.95 17.65
C GLY A 421 8.48 -9.70 18.51
N VAL A 422 7.74 -8.70 18.03
CA VAL A 422 7.23 -7.65 18.91
C VAL A 422 5.74 -7.87 19.06
N ARG A 423 5.28 -8.00 20.29
CA ARG A 423 3.86 -8.13 20.63
C ARG A 423 3.38 -6.87 21.33
N THR A 424 2.14 -6.52 21.04
CA THR A 424 1.42 -5.41 21.65
C THR A 424 0.12 -5.96 22.23
N SER A 425 -0.45 -5.27 23.21
CA SER A 425 -1.86 -5.44 23.51
C SER A 425 -2.62 -4.88 22.29
N GLY A 426 -3.19 -5.76 21.47
CA GLY A 426 -4.01 -5.35 20.32
C GLY A 426 -5.29 -4.57 20.69
N GLY A 427 -5.45 -4.15 21.95
CA GLY A 427 -6.67 -3.62 22.55
C GLY A 427 -6.54 -2.24 23.21
N ALA A 428 -7.51 -1.94 24.06
CA ALA A 428 -7.61 -0.71 24.84
C ALA A 428 -6.64 -0.67 26.05
N SER A 429 -6.25 -1.83 26.60
CA SER A 429 -5.32 -1.90 27.73
C SER A 429 -3.92 -1.44 27.33
N VAL A 430 -3.46 -0.38 27.99
CA VAL A 430 -2.25 0.42 27.68
C VAL A 430 -1.00 -0.26 28.26
N GLY A 431 -0.72 -1.48 27.86
CA GLY A 431 0.56 -2.10 28.16
C GLY A 431 1.63 -1.66 27.16
N ALA A 432 2.86 -1.45 27.62
CA ALA A 432 3.98 -1.20 26.73
C ALA A 432 4.28 -2.46 25.89
N PRO A 433 4.77 -2.30 24.65
CA PRO A 433 5.13 -3.42 23.79
C PRO A 433 6.26 -4.24 24.40
N VAL A 434 6.28 -5.53 24.06
CA VAL A 434 7.29 -6.48 24.52
C VAL A 434 7.98 -7.16 23.35
N ALA A 435 9.28 -7.41 23.49
CA ALA A 435 10.03 -8.30 22.63
C ALA A 435 9.82 -9.75 23.11
N VAL A 436 9.38 -10.62 22.20
CA VAL A 436 9.19 -12.06 22.44
C VAL A 436 10.29 -12.81 21.70
N THR A 437 11.11 -13.52 22.46
CA THR A 437 12.19 -14.36 21.94
C THR A 437 12.04 -15.78 22.50
N ARG A 438 12.93 -16.68 22.10
CA ARG A 438 13.01 -18.02 22.69
C ARG A 438 13.52 -18.02 24.13
N GLY A 439 14.39 -17.07 24.46
CA GLY A 439 14.95 -16.91 25.81
C GLY A 439 14.00 -16.24 26.81
N GLY A 440 12.89 -15.67 26.36
CA GLY A 440 11.90 -15.06 27.24
C GLY A 440 11.15 -13.89 26.59
N THR A 441 10.47 -13.13 27.45
CA THR A 441 9.79 -11.90 27.07
C THR A 441 10.44 -10.73 27.79
N PHE A 442 10.69 -9.63 27.08
CA PHE A 442 11.39 -8.47 27.60
C PHE A 442 10.61 -7.20 27.27
N ALA A 443 10.55 -6.25 28.20
CA ALA A 443 10.02 -4.93 27.91
C ALA A 443 10.84 -4.29 26.77
N LEU A 444 10.16 -3.81 25.72
CA LEU A 444 10.86 -3.33 24.52
C LEU A 444 11.73 -2.08 24.82
N SER A 445 11.31 -1.26 25.79
CA SER A 445 11.93 0.02 26.14
C SER A 445 13.32 -0.11 26.75
N ASP A 446 13.48 -1.00 27.74
CA ASP A 446 14.66 -1.10 28.61
C ASP A 446 15.20 -2.53 28.73
N GLY A 447 14.48 -3.52 28.20
CA GLY A 447 14.89 -4.91 28.21
C GLY A 447 14.60 -5.59 29.55
N GLU A 448 13.89 -4.99 30.50
CA GLU A 448 13.57 -5.67 31.75
C GLU A 448 12.78 -6.96 31.46
N PRO A 449 13.18 -8.12 32.03
CA PRO A 449 12.45 -9.37 31.86
C PRO A 449 11.02 -9.22 32.38
N VAL A 450 10.05 -9.66 31.58
CA VAL A 450 8.65 -9.73 31.97
C VAL A 450 8.18 -11.18 31.86
N GLN A 451 7.41 -11.64 32.83
CA GLN A 451 6.82 -12.98 32.83
C GLN A 451 5.29 -12.90 32.81
N PRO A 452 4.68 -12.24 31.81
CA PRO A 452 3.24 -12.06 31.77
C PRO A 452 2.49 -13.35 31.45
N LEU A 453 3.16 -14.41 31.00
CA LEU A 453 2.52 -15.69 30.66
C LEU A 453 2.38 -16.58 31.90
N PRO A 454 1.20 -17.18 32.13
CA PRO A 454 1.01 -18.10 33.24
C PRO A 454 1.75 -19.43 32.97
N PRO A 455 2.12 -20.20 34.00
CA PRO A 455 2.69 -21.52 33.79
C PRO A 455 1.71 -22.43 33.06
N THR A 456 2.18 -23.12 32.01
CA THR A 456 1.41 -24.06 31.20
C THR A 456 1.45 -25.45 31.83
N PRO A 457 0.29 -26.03 32.23
CA PRO A 457 0.24 -27.39 32.76
C PRO A 457 0.74 -28.42 31.76
N GLU A 458 1.28 -29.53 32.26
CA GLU A 458 1.58 -30.70 31.41
C GLU A 458 0.32 -31.12 30.64
N ARG A 459 0.40 -31.20 29.31
CA ARG A 459 -0.68 -31.52 28.35
C ARG A 459 -1.61 -30.37 27.96
N ALA A 460 -1.41 -29.16 28.47
CA ALA A 460 -2.12 -27.99 27.97
C ALA A 460 -1.39 -27.33 26.79
N ASP A 461 -2.13 -26.69 25.88
CA ASP A 461 -1.57 -25.86 24.80
C ASP A 461 -2.05 -24.42 24.98
N ASP A 462 -1.11 -23.48 25.12
CA ASP A 462 -1.39 -22.07 25.37
C ASP A 462 -1.21 -21.25 24.09
N ARG A 463 -2.27 -20.56 23.68
CA ARG A 463 -2.26 -19.56 22.59
C ARG A 463 -2.35 -18.17 23.18
N THR A 464 -1.31 -17.38 22.98
CA THR A 464 -1.28 -15.98 23.42
C THR A 464 -2.06 -15.11 22.44
N LEU A 465 -3.15 -14.49 22.91
CA LEU A 465 -4.00 -13.59 22.13
C LEU A 465 -3.53 -12.14 22.23
N ALA A 466 -3.07 -11.72 23.42
CA ALA A 466 -2.49 -10.42 23.66
C ALA A 466 -1.35 -10.51 24.68
N LEU A 467 -0.33 -9.66 24.53
CA LEU A 467 0.85 -9.67 25.38
C LEU A 467 1.42 -8.26 25.51
N SER A 468 1.70 -7.84 26.73
CA SER A 468 2.30 -6.54 27.05
C SER A 468 3.06 -6.60 28.37
N THR A 469 3.68 -5.49 28.78
CA THR A 469 4.32 -5.37 30.09
C THR A 469 3.33 -5.43 31.26
N GLU A 470 2.04 -5.20 31.03
CA GLU A 470 1.01 -5.23 32.08
C GLU A 470 0.39 -6.61 32.30
N GLY A 471 0.64 -7.56 31.40
CA GLY A 471 0.07 -8.89 31.45
C GLY A 471 -0.25 -9.48 30.07
N ALA A 472 -0.97 -10.60 30.08
CA ALA A 472 -1.34 -11.34 28.88
C ALA A 472 -2.81 -11.76 28.89
N VAL A 473 -3.32 -12.07 27.69
CA VAL A 473 -4.55 -12.83 27.51
C VAL A 473 -4.20 -14.10 26.76
N VAL A 474 -4.46 -15.24 27.39
CA VAL A 474 -4.05 -16.57 26.92
C VAL A 474 -5.26 -17.48 26.81
N LEU A 475 -5.45 -18.10 25.66
CA LEU A 475 -6.37 -19.21 25.48
C LEU A 475 -5.62 -20.51 25.73
N ARG A 476 -6.11 -21.33 26.66
CA ARG A 476 -5.54 -22.60 27.07
C ARG A 476 -6.43 -23.77 26.66
N ASP A 477 -5.90 -24.68 25.85
CA ASP A 477 -6.50 -25.99 25.59
C ASP A 477 -6.11 -26.92 26.74
N GLN A 478 -7.08 -27.61 27.33
CA GLN A 478 -6.80 -28.59 28.39
C GLN A 478 -6.91 -30.04 27.88
N GLY A 479 -7.18 -30.23 26.58
CA GLY A 479 -7.38 -31.53 25.94
C GLY A 479 -8.84 -31.84 25.64
N ASP A 480 -9.09 -33.02 25.08
CA ASP A 480 -10.37 -33.34 24.42
C ASP A 480 -11.60 -33.42 25.35
N GLU A 481 -11.41 -33.62 26.66
CA GLU A 481 -12.50 -33.81 27.63
C GLU A 481 -12.76 -32.60 28.53
N GLU A 482 -11.89 -31.59 28.52
CA GLU A 482 -11.97 -30.43 29.41
C GLU A 482 -12.32 -29.16 28.64
N PRO A 483 -13.09 -28.22 29.23
CA PRO A 483 -13.36 -26.93 28.60
C PRO A 483 -12.06 -26.14 28.40
N ALA A 484 -12.02 -25.36 27.33
CA ALA A 484 -10.94 -24.41 27.13
C ALA A 484 -11.02 -23.30 28.17
N LEU A 485 -9.87 -22.72 28.53
CA LEU A 485 -9.81 -21.60 29.46
C LEU A 485 -9.30 -20.36 28.75
N LEU A 486 -9.96 -19.23 28.96
CA LEU A 486 -9.39 -17.93 28.65
C LEU A 486 -8.89 -17.30 29.94
N LEU A 487 -7.60 -17.05 29.98
CA LEU A 487 -6.87 -16.58 31.14
C LEU A 487 -6.43 -15.14 30.88
N ARG A 488 -6.69 -14.26 31.85
CA ARG A 488 -6.05 -12.96 31.93
C ARG A 488 -5.03 -13.00 33.04
N THR A 489 -3.84 -12.51 32.75
CA THR A 489 -2.75 -12.40 33.73
C THR A 489 -2.35 -10.95 33.93
N ASP A 490 -1.70 -10.68 35.06
CA ASP A 490 -0.98 -9.44 35.29
C ASP A 490 0.49 -9.53 34.82
N ALA A 491 1.27 -8.49 35.11
CA ALA A 491 2.69 -8.39 34.75
C ALA A 491 3.57 -9.50 35.33
N SER A 492 3.13 -10.14 36.41
CA SER A 492 3.84 -11.26 37.07
C SER A 492 3.46 -12.63 36.51
N GLY A 493 2.46 -12.69 35.62
CA GLY A 493 1.90 -13.95 35.11
C GLY A 493 0.90 -14.58 36.07
N GLU A 494 0.53 -13.91 37.16
CA GLU A 494 -0.54 -14.36 38.05
C GLU A 494 -1.87 -14.27 37.29
N VAL A 495 -2.64 -15.35 37.31
CA VAL A 495 -3.95 -15.41 36.66
C VAL A 495 -4.95 -14.62 37.50
N VAL A 496 -5.21 -13.38 37.09
CA VAL A 496 -6.20 -12.49 37.72
C VAL A 496 -7.63 -12.84 37.30
N GLN A 497 -7.80 -13.60 36.20
CA GLN A 497 -9.10 -14.02 35.72
C GLN A 497 -9.09 -15.31 34.92
N ARG A 498 -10.16 -16.12 35.07
CA ARG A 498 -10.40 -17.34 34.31
C ARG A 498 -11.85 -17.41 33.82
N THR A 499 -12.00 -17.58 32.51
CA THR A 499 -13.29 -17.84 31.86
C THR A 499 -13.29 -19.24 31.25
N ARG A 500 -14.29 -20.06 31.57
CA ARG A 500 -14.46 -21.38 30.93
C ARG A 500 -15.23 -21.21 29.63
N ILE A 501 -14.73 -21.85 28.57
CA ILE A 501 -15.28 -21.76 27.22
C ILE A 501 -15.53 -23.18 26.72
N GLU A 502 -16.71 -23.40 26.16
CA GLU A 502 -16.99 -24.63 25.43
C GLU A 502 -16.05 -24.72 24.22
N ARG A 503 -15.38 -25.87 24.08
CA ARG A 503 -14.40 -26.07 23.02
C ARG A 503 -15.11 -26.07 21.67
N ASN A 504 -14.83 -25.04 20.88
CA ASN A 504 -15.27 -24.97 19.49
C ASN A 504 -14.03 -24.91 18.58
N LEU A 505 -13.76 -26.02 17.88
CA LEU A 505 -12.59 -26.17 17.02
C LEU A 505 -12.53 -25.13 15.89
N GLN A 506 -13.68 -24.66 15.41
CA GLN A 506 -13.75 -23.62 14.37
C GLN A 506 -13.33 -22.26 14.94
N LEU A 507 -13.75 -21.94 16.16
CA LEU A 507 -13.27 -20.73 16.82
C LEU A 507 -11.77 -20.83 17.12
N TRP A 508 -11.31 -22.02 17.52
CA TRP A 508 -9.91 -22.29 17.88
C TRP A 508 -8.89 -21.85 16.83
N TRP A 509 -9.16 -22.17 15.56
CA TRP A 509 -8.25 -21.87 14.45
C TRP A 509 -8.27 -20.38 14.05
N GLY A 510 -9.36 -19.65 14.31
CA GLY A 510 -9.48 -18.22 14.01
C GLY A 510 -8.92 -17.28 15.08
N MET A 511 -8.57 -17.80 16.26
CA MET A 511 -8.11 -17.00 17.40
C MET A 511 -6.83 -16.18 17.17
N GLY A 512 -6.04 -16.51 16.14
CA GLY A 512 -4.88 -15.69 15.75
C GLY A 512 -5.26 -14.27 15.31
N GLU A 513 -6.51 -14.10 14.84
CA GLU A 513 -7.08 -12.83 14.37
C GLU A 513 -8.00 -12.18 15.41
N ALA A 514 -8.04 -12.70 16.64
CA ALA A 514 -8.91 -12.19 17.68
C ALA A 514 -8.43 -10.82 18.21
N ALA A 515 -9.38 -9.89 18.33
CA ALA A 515 -9.20 -8.62 19.00
C ALA A 515 -9.48 -8.77 20.50
N VAL A 516 -8.46 -8.57 21.32
CA VAL A 516 -8.61 -8.49 22.78
C VAL A 516 -8.98 -7.07 23.17
N LEU A 517 -10.10 -6.88 23.86
CA LEU A 517 -10.55 -5.61 24.43
C LEU A 517 -10.48 -5.68 25.97
N ASP A 518 -10.72 -4.56 26.65
CA ASP A 518 -10.63 -4.51 28.12
C ASP A 518 -11.64 -5.42 28.82
N GLY A 519 -12.86 -5.52 28.26
CA GLY A 519 -13.97 -6.28 28.82
C GLY A 519 -14.39 -7.50 28.00
N GLN A 520 -13.74 -7.79 26.87
CA GLN A 520 -14.10 -8.95 26.04
C GLN A 520 -13.01 -9.36 25.05
N VAL A 521 -13.12 -10.56 24.50
CA VAL A 521 -12.43 -10.98 23.28
C VAL A 521 -13.44 -11.00 22.14
N ALA A 522 -13.12 -10.30 21.05
CA ALA A 522 -13.92 -10.24 19.84
C ALA A 522 -13.19 -10.97 18.71
N MET A 523 -13.77 -12.06 18.22
CA MET A 523 -13.14 -12.91 17.23
C MET A 523 -13.90 -12.87 15.90
N PRO A 524 -13.24 -12.47 14.81
CA PRO A 524 -13.83 -12.52 13.47
C PRO A 524 -13.98 -13.97 13.02
N TYR A 525 -15.10 -14.31 12.37
CA TYR A 525 -15.23 -15.58 11.66
C TYR A 525 -16.24 -15.51 10.52
N ILE A 526 -16.12 -16.45 9.58
CA ILE A 526 -17.01 -16.61 8.43
C ILE A 526 -17.89 -17.83 8.66
N ALA A 527 -19.21 -17.61 8.66
CA ALA A 527 -20.21 -18.66 8.64
C ALA A 527 -20.73 -18.88 7.21
N TYR A 528 -21.25 -20.08 6.94
CA TYR A 528 -21.83 -20.43 5.65
C TYR A 528 -23.28 -20.88 5.84
N ASP A 529 -24.20 -20.21 5.14
CA ASP A 529 -25.58 -20.66 4.97
C ASP A 529 -25.77 -21.09 3.51
N GLY A 530 -25.62 -22.40 3.27
CA GLY A 530 -25.49 -22.94 1.91
C GLY A 530 -24.24 -22.39 1.22
N ASP A 531 -24.42 -21.71 0.08
CA ASP A 531 -23.34 -21.07 -0.67
C ASP A 531 -23.12 -19.60 -0.27
N HIS A 532 -23.91 -19.06 0.67
CA HIS A 532 -23.79 -17.68 1.12
C HIS A 532 -22.78 -17.56 2.26
N ARG A 533 -21.77 -16.71 2.04
CA ARG A 533 -20.80 -16.31 3.06
C ARG A 533 -21.44 -15.26 3.98
N LEU A 534 -21.51 -15.56 5.27
CA LEU A 534 -21.98 -14.65 6.31
C LEU A 534 -20.77 -14.27 7.17
N ARG A 535 -20.49 -12.96 7.27
CA ARG A 535 -19.45 -12.47 8.19
C ARG A 535 -20.05 -12.21 9.56
N GLU A 536 -19.37 -12.72 10.57
CA GLU A 536 -19.85 -12.69 11.94
C GLU A 536 -18.70 -12.40 12.90
N PHE A 537 -19.06 -11.95 14.10
CA PHE A 537 -18.16 -11.87 15.24
C PHE A 537 -18.69 -12.73 16.36
N ALA A 538 -17.79 -13.51 16.97
CA ALA A 538 -18.05 -14.15 18.24
C ALA A 538 -17.42 -13.26 19.32
N VAL A 539 -18.23 -12.75 20.25
CA VAL A 539 -17.74 -12.00 21.40
C VAL A 539 -17.89 -12.81 22.67
N LEU A 540 -16.87 -12.76 23.51
CA LEU A 540 -16.81 -13.44 24.79
C LEU A 540 -16.41 -12.45 25.88
N PRO A 541 -17.25 -12.24 26.92
CA PRO A 541 -16.92 -11.32 27.99
C PRO A 541 -15.69 -11.80 28.79
N LEU A 542 -14.85 -10.85 29.13
CA LEU A 542 -13.74 -10.95 30.06
C LEU A 542 -14.12 -10.36 31.42
N ASP A 543 -15.39 -10.31 31.80
CA ASP A 543 -15.81 -9.84 33.13
C ASP A 543 -16.46 -11.00 33.91
N GLY A 544 -15.95 -11.25 35.12
CA GLY A 544 -16.40 -12.33 36.00
C GLY A 544 -15.28 -13.30 36.38
N ALA A 545 -15.10 -13.54 37.68
CA ALA A 545 -13.99 -14.35 38.21
C ALA A 545 -14.08 -15.84 37.82
N GLU A 546 -15.29 -16.36 37.59
CA GLU A 546 -15.56 -17.73 37.11
C GLU A 546 -16.89 -17.75 36.35
N ALA A 547 -16.90 -17.25 35.11
CA ALA A 547 -18.08 -17.33 34.24
C ALA A 547 -17.98 -18.53 33.29
N GLU A 548 -19.07 -19.29 33.15
CA GLU A 548 -19.32 -20.05 31.92
C GLU A 548 -19.70 -19.03 30.84
N GLY A 549 -18.76 -18.76 29.95
CA GLY A 549 -18.94 -17.77 28.90
C GLY A 549 -19.58 -18.40 27.67
N ALA A 550 -20.82 -18.02 27.36
CA ALA A 550 -21.41 -18.31 26.07
C ALA A 550 -20.96 -17.26 25.05
N TRP A 551 -20.50 -17.73 23.88
CA TRP A 551 -20.19 -16.85 22.76
C TRP A 551 -21.47 -16.15 22.29
N THR A 552 -21.44 -14.82 22.25
CA THR A 552 -22.50 -14.03 21.62
C THR A 552 -22.10 -13.72 20.19
N ARG A 553 -23.03 -13.96 19.24
CA ARG A 553 -22.77 -13.71 17.82
C ARG A 553 -23.27 -12.34 17.41
N ILE A 554 -22.47 -11.61 16.63
CA ILE A 554 -22.83 -10.35 16.00
C ILE A 554 -22.75 -10.56 14.47
N GLY A 555 -23.89 -10.57 13.79
CA GLY A 555 -23.94 -10.64 12.34
C GLY A 555 -23.60 -9.30 11.69
N LEU A 556 -22.81 -9.32 10.60
CA LEU A 556 -22.45 -8.11 9.85
C LEU A 556 -23.37 -7.84 8.63
N GLY A 557 -24.17 -8.82 8.23
CA GLY A 557 -25.09 -8.73 7.09
C GLY A 557 -26.49 -8.22 7.44
N GLU A 558 -27.30 -7.96 6.41
CA GLU A 558 -28.73 -7.65 6.57
C GLU A 558 -29.52 -8.90 6.95
N GLY A 559 -29.71 -9.13 8.24
CA GLY A 559 -30.59 -10.17 8.76
C GLY A 559 -30.03 -10.90 9.98
N PRO A 560 -30.88 -11.61 10.72
CA PRO A 560 -30.42 -12.49 11.78
C PRO A 560 -29.60 -13.64 11.18
N VAL A 561 -28.53 -14.01 11.88
CA VAL A 561 -27.73 -15.19 11.54
C VAL A 561 -28.61 -16.44 11.66
N PRO A 562 -28.71 -17.27 10.61
CA PRO A 562 -29.38 -18.56 10.71
C PRO A 562 -28.70 -19.44 11.76
N GLU A 563 -29.46 -20.04 12.68
CA GLU A 563 -28.91 -20.99 13.67
C GLU A 563 -28.22 -22.20 13.01
N SER A 564 -28.58 -22.51 11.76
CA SER A 564 -28.04 -23.62 10.98
C SER A 564 -26.73 -23.35 10.24
N ALA A 565 -26.19 -22.13 10.30
CA ALA A 565 -24.98 -21.80 9.54
C ALA A 565 -23.75 -22.58 10.06
N GLU A 566 -23.09 -23.32 9.16
CA GLU A 566 -21.85 -24.03 9.48
C GLU A 566 -20.69 -23.03 9.48
N ALA A 567 -19.90 -22.96 10.55
CA ALA A 567 -18.68 -22.16 10.53
C ALA A 567 -17.58 -22.89 9.76
N ARG A 568 -16.89 -22.18 8.85
CA ARG A 568 -15.66 -22.67 8.23
C ARG A 568 -14.67 -21.53 8.21
N LEU A 569 -13.41 -21.83 8.53
CA LEU A 569 -12.35 -20.89 8.21
C LEU A 569 -12.08 -21.01 6.73
N GLY A 570 -12.48 -19.99 5.98
CA GLY A 570 -11.87 -19.72 4.70
C GLY A 570 -10.48 -19.13 4.93
N ASP A 571 -9.57 -19.34 3.97
CA ASP A 571 -8.29 -18.61 3.88
C ASP A 571 -8.49 -17.10 3.63
N ASP A 572 -9.72 -16.59 3.73
CA ASP A 572 -10.17 -15.26 3.30
C ASP A 572 -9.78 -14.12 4.29
N GLY A 573 -8.83 -14.35 5.20
CA GLY A 573 -8.19 -13.32 6.04
C GLY A 573 -9.14 -12.35 6.76
N HIS A 574 -10.21 -12.86 7.39
CA HIS A 574 -11.11 -12.02 8.20
C HIS A 574 -10.42 -11.59 9.49
N SER A 575 -10.14 -10.29 9.61
CA SER A 575 -9.41 -9.71 10.74
C SER A 575 -10.26 -8.70 11.51
N ALA A 576 -9.87 -8.49 12.77
CA ALA A 576 -10.47 -7.51 13.67
C ALA A 576 -9.41 -6.55 14.19
N LEU A 577 -9.66 -5.25 14.07
CA LEU A 577 -8.73 -4.21 14.49
C LEU A 577 -9.39 -3.24 15.47
N PRO A 578 -8.98 -3.25 16.75
CA PRO A 578 -9.41 -2.25 17.73
C PRO A 578 -8.81 -0.88 17.41
N VAL A 579 -9.68 0.11 17.26
CA VAL A 579 -9.31 1.50 16.97
C VAL A 579 -10.12 2.45 17.86
N PRO A 580 -9.68 3.71 18.02
CA PRO A 580 -10.51 4.74 18.64
C PRO A 580 -11.95 4.74 18.11
N GLY A 581 -12.94 4.51 18.98
CA GLY A 581 -14.37 4.54 18.64
C GLY A 581 -15.02 3.24 18.15
N ALA A 582 -14.26 2.24 17.68
CA ALA A 582 -14.83 0.96 17.19
C ALA A 582 -13.84 -0.22 17.22
N VAL A 583 -14.35 -1.44 17.06
CA VAL A 583 -13.57 -2.57 16.55
C VAL A 583 -13.92 -2.78 15.08
N VAL A 584 -12.94 -2.66 14.19
CA VAL A 584 -13.17 -2.69 12.75
C VAL A 584 -13.00 -4.11 12.23
N SER A 585 -14.04 -4.60 11.57
CA SER A 585 -14.04 -5.83 10.80
C SER A 585 -13.67 -5.56 9.36
N TYR A 586 -12.73 -6.32 8.81
CA TYR A 586 -12.38 -6.29 7.40
C TYR A 586 -11.89 -7.66 6.90
N LEU A 587 -11.93 -7.87 5.59
CA LEU A 587 -11.26 -9.01 4.95
C LEU A 587 -9.93 -8.53 4.39
N GLY A 588 -8.83 -9.11 4.85
CA GLY A 588 -7.49 -8.91 4.32
C GLY A 588 -7.14 -10.03 3.32
N GLY A 589 -6.58 -9.68 2.16
CA GLY A 589 -6.13 -10.68 1.20
C GLY A 589 -5.59 -10.06 -0.08
N THR A 590 -4.52 -10.64 -0.61
CA THR A 590 -3.82 -10.15 -1.82
C THR A 590 -4.48 -10.60 -3.13
N ASP A 591 -5.35 -11.62 -3.08
CA ASP A 591 -5.66 -12.44 -4.25
C ASP A 591 -7.07 -12.22 -4.84
N GLY A 592 -7.74 -11.11 -4.52
CA GLY A 592 -9.03 -10.80 -5.15
C GLY A 592 -9.44 -9.33 -5.11
N PRO A 593 -10.07 -8.82 -6.18
CA PRO A 593 -10.59 -7.46 -6.26
C PRO A 593 -11.92 -7.33 -5.49
N TRP A 594 -11.92 -7.66 -4.20
CA TRP A 594 -13.12 -7.64 -3.40
C TRP A 594 -13.32 -6.24 -2.79
N LEU A 595 -14.39 -5.56 -3.22
CA LEU A 595 -14.89 -4.30 -2.66
C LEU A 595 -15.73 -4.57 -1.42
N ASP A 596 -15.11 -5.22 -0.45
CA ASP A 596 -15.83 -5.70 0.70
C ASP A 596 -16.06 -4.60 1.74
N PRO A 597 -17.27 -4.46 2.28
CA PRO A 597 -17.56 -3.41 3.25
C PRO A 597 -16.77 -3.64 4.54
N LEU A 598 -16.32 -2.53 5.13
CA LEU A 598 -15.79 -2.48 6.48
C LEU A 598 -16.94 -2.23 7.46
N HIS A 599 -16.91 -2.90 8.61
CA HIS A 599 -17.91 -2.71 9.64
C HIS A 599 -17.25 -2.25 10.95
N GLY A 600 -17.73 -1.15 11.52
CA GLY A 600 -17.33 -0.71 12.84
C GLY A 600 -18.27 -1.26 13.91
N LEU A 601 -17.74 -2.11 14.79
CA LEU A 601 -18.47 -2.65 15.92
C LEU A 601 -18.35 -1.71 17.12
N VAL A 602 -19.49 -1.45 17.77
CA VAL A 602 -19.63 -0.53 18.89
C VAL A 602 -20.42 -1.19 20.04
N PRO A 603 -20.37 -0.63 21.25
CA PRO A 603 -21.18 -1.09 22.38
C PRO A 603 -22.70 -1.03 22.16
#